data_AF-A0A9X5XPA9-F1
#
_entry.id   AF-A0A9X5XPA9-F1
#
_cell.length_a   1.000
_cell.length_b   1.000
_cell.length_c   1.000
_cell.angle_alpha   90.00
_cell.angle_beta   90.00
_cell.angle_gamma   90.00
#
_symmetry.space_group_name_H-M   'P 1'
#
loop_
_entity.id
_entity.type
_entity.pdbx_description
1 polymer ?
#
loop_
_entity_poly.entity_id
_entity_poly.type
_entity_poly.pdbx_seq_one_letter_code
_entity_poly.pdbx_strand_id
1 'polypeptide(L)'
;MLLKIIKSYLYPLLITLFISFIFWLWTKHTWVEFINVLFYVSLVIFIILFIILLVQEGIFDVTSYGFRRLKYQLSSTSRKRSMKDDSFFNPQHVKKEHYMISSWVFPNLLIHLLLVLITIIISFNM
;
A
#
# COMPACT_ATOMS: atom_id res chain seq x y z
N MET A 1 -6.32 -13.80 20.99
CA MET A 1 -6.64 -12.92 19.84
C MET A 1 -5.97 -11.55 19.99
N LEU A 2 -6.24 -10.81 21.08
CA LEU A 2 -5.68 -9.48 21.35
C LEU A 2 -4.14 -9.40 21.25
N LEU A 3 -3.42 -10.36 21.85
CA LEU A 3 -1.95 -10.40 21.83
C LEU A 3 -1.37 -10.53 20.40
N LYS A 4 -2.08 -11.22 19.50
CA LYS A 4 -1.65 -11.42 18.11
C LYS A 4 -1.80 -10.12 17.30
N ILE A 5 -2.87 -9.37 17.57
CA ILE A 5 -3.12 -8.05 17.00
C ILE A 5 -2.04 -7.09 17.48
N ILE A 6 -1.83 -6.97 18.80
CA ILE A 6 -0.81 -6.08 19.38
C ILE A 6 0.57 -6.36 18.78
N LYS A 7 0.98 -7.64 18.73
CA LYS A 7 2.25 -8.04 18.09
C LYS A 7 2.34 -7.58 16.64
N SER A 8 1.26 -7.73 15.86
CA SER A 8 1.24 -7.35 14.45
C SER A 8 1.44 -5.86 14.18
N TYR A 9 1.16 -4.99 15.16
CA TYR A 9 1.32 -3.53 15.05
C TYR A 9 2.57 -3.02 15.80
N LEU A 10 2.91 -3.65 16.93
CA LEU A 10 4.02 -3.25 17.78
C LEU A 10 5.39 -3.61 17.16
N TYR A 11 5.53 -4.79 16.56
CA TYR A 11 6.80 -5.18 15.94
C TYR A 11 7.23 -4.22 14.82
N PRO A 12 6.35 -3.87 13.85
CA PRO A 12 6.64 -2.85 12.85
C PRO A 12 7.14 -1.54 13.44
N LEU A 13 6.44 -1.02 14.45
CA LEU A 13 6.78 0.24 15.09
C LEU A 13 8.18 0.20 15.71
N LEU A 14 8.48 -0.84 16.49
CA LEU A 14 9.77 -0.98 17.16
C LEU A 14 10.91 -1.15 16.17
N ILE A 15 10.71 -1.93 15.10
CA ILE A 15 11.70 -2.13 14.04
C ILE A 15 12.00 -0.80 13.35
N THR A 16 10.97 -0.04 12.98
CA THR A 16 11.12 1.25 12.29
C THR A 16 11.81 2.28 13.18
N LEU A 17 11.48 2.34 14.47
CA LEU A 17 12.18 3.20 15.43
C LEU A 17 13.65 2.80 15.59
N PHE A 18 13.95 1.51 15.65
CA PHE A 18 15.33 1.02 15.75
C PHE A 18 16.15 1.32 14.49
N ILE A 19 15.58 1.09 13.31
CA ILE A 19 16.20 1.45 12.03
C ILE A 19 16.46 2.95 11.96
N SER A 20 15.47 3.76 12.33
CA SER A 20 15.60 5.23 12.32
C SER A 20 16.66 5.70 13.32
N PHE A 21 16.74 5.09 14.50
CA PHE A 21 17.79 5.35 15.47
C PHE A 21 19.18 5.04 14.89
N ILE A 22 19.35 3.90 14.22
CA ILE A 22 20.59 3.55 13.54
C ILE A 22 20.95 4.61 12.51
N PHE A 23 20.02 5.00 11.63
CA PHE A 23 20.27 6.05 10.62
C PHE A 23 20.64 7.41 11.22
N TRP A 24 20.02 7.77 12.34
CA TRP A 24 20.30 9.02 13.06
C TRP A 24 21.71 9.08 13.66
N LEU A 25 22.36 7.94 13.91
CA LEU A 25 23.76 7.92 14.37
C LEU A 25 24.74 8.49 13.33
N TRP A 26 24.35 8.58 12.05
CA TRP A 26 25.15 9.21 11.00
C TRP A 26 24.72 10.64 10.64
N THR A 27 23.73 11.21 11.36
CA THR A 27 23.28 12.59 11.15
C THR A 27 23.68 13.47 12.33
N LYS A 28 23.25 14.74 12.33
CA LYS A 28 23.42 15.60 13.49
C LYS A 28 22.51 15.08 14.59
N HIS A 29 23.04 14.86 15.79
CA HIS A 29 22.31 14.32 16.95
C HIS A 29 21.35 15.34 17.58
N THR A 30 20.47 15.92 16.78
CA THR A 30 19.39 16.80 17.18
C THR A 30 18.07 16.07 17.06
N TRP A 31 17.08 16.52 17.84
CA TRP A 31 15.73 15.96 17.78
C TRP A 31 15.07 16.17 16.41
N VAL A 32 15.28 17.33 15.79
CA VAL A 32 14.74 17.65 14.46
C VAL A 32 15.25 16.64 13.43
N GLU A 33 16.55 16.36 13.42
CA GLU A 33 17.10 15.37 12.49
C GLU A 33 16.61 13.95 12.77
N PHE A 34 16.36 13.59 14.04
CA PHE A 34 15.75 12.30 14.35
C PHE A 34 14.34 12.17 13.75
N ILE A 35 13.51 13.21 13.88
CA ILE A 35 12.16 13.24 13.28
C ILE A 35 12.23 13.18 11.76
N ASN A 36 13.17 13.90 11.14
CA ASN A 36 13.40 13.84 9.69
C ASN A 36 13.78 12.43 9.24
N VAL A 37 14.75 11.79 9.91
CA VAL A 37 15.16 10.41 9.61
C VAL A 37 13.98 9.45 9.76
N LEU A 38 13.21 9.56 10.85
CA LEU A 38 12.03 8.74 11.08
C LEU A 38 10.97 8.92 9.99
N PHE A 39 10.75 10.15 9.52
CA PHE A 39 9.87 10.45 8.40
C PHE A 39 10.36 9.75 7.12
N TYR A 40 11.63 9.92 6.74
CA TYR A 40 12.17 9.33 5.50
C TYR A 40 12.14 7.80 5.52
N VAL A 41 12.57 7.18 6.62
CA VAL A 41 12.53 5.72 6.79
C VAL A 41 11.08 5.23 6.71
N SER A 42 10.15 5.89 7.40
CA SER A 42 8.75 5.49 7.40
C SER A 42 8.10 5.63 6.01
N LEU A 43 8.43 6.71 5.29
CA LEU A 43 7.93 6.97 3.94
C LEU A 43 8.43 5.94 2.93
N VAL A 44 9.72 5.59 2.96
CA VAL A 44 10.28 4.57 2.07
C VAL A 44 9.62 3.21 2.31
N ILE A 45 9.49 2.80 3.58
CA ILE A 45 8.83 1.53 3.92
C ILE A 45 7.35 1.57 3.51
N PHE A 46 6.65 2.69 3.74
CA PHE A 46 5.27 2.87 3.31
C PHE A 46 5.11 2.68 1.80
N ILE A 47 5.96 3.31 0.98
CA ILE A 47 5.92 3.18 -0.48
C ILE A 47 6.13 1.71 -0.91
N ILE A 48 7.11 1.03 -0.33
CA ILE A 48 7.39 -0.39 -0.64
C ILE A 48 6.19 -1.26 -0.28
N LEU A 49 5.63 -1.10 0.93
CA LEU A 49 4.46 -1.85 1.38
C LEU A 49 3.23 -1.56 0.52
N PHE A 50 3.06 -0.31 0.08
CA PHE A 50 1.96 0.07 -0.79
C PHE A 50 2.09 -0.61 -2.16
N ILE A 51 3.30 -0.64 -2.74
CA ILE A 51 3.55 -1.38 -3.99
C ILE A 51 3.26 -2.88 -3.81
N ILE A 52 3.73 -3.48 -2.70
CA ILE A 52 3.44 -4.89 -2.38
C ILE A 52 1.94 -5.11 -2.28
N LEU A 53 1.21 -4.22 -1.61
CA LEU A 53 -0.25 -4.29 -1.50
C LEU A 53 -0.91 -4.25 -2.88
N LEU A 54 -0.53 -3.30 -3.74
CA LEU A 54 -1.07 -3.16 -5.10
C LEU A 54 -0.87 -4.45 -5.94
N VAL A 55 0.27 -5.10 -5.78
CA VAL A 55 0.59 -6.37 -6.46
C VAL A 55 -0.17 -7.55 -5.83
N GLN A 56 -0.26 -7.63 -4.50
CA GLN A 56 -0.90 -8.75 -3.79
C GLN A 56 -2.42 -8.74 -3.88
N GLU A 57 -3.04 -7.57 -3.70
CA GLU A 57 -4.51 -7.42 -3.77
C GLU A 57 -5.02 -7.61 -5.20
N GLY A 58 -4.12 -7.70 -6.19
CA GLY A 58 -4.50 -7.71 -7.59
C GLY A 58 -5.40 -6.53 -7.92
N ILE A 59 -5.23 -5.39 -7.23
CA ILE A 59 -5.95 -4.15 -7.53
C ILE A 59 -5.83 -3.88 -9.02
N PHE A 60 -4.63 -4.03 -9.59
CA PHE A 60 -4.44 -3.89 -11.03
C PHE A 60 -5.30 -4.86 -11.86
N ASP A 61 -5.51 -6.10 -11.42
CA ASP A 61 -6.37 -7.07 -12.11
C ASP A 61 -7.85 -6.72 -12.00
N VAL A 62 -8.34 -6.38 -10.80
CA VAL A 62 -9.73 -5.99 -10.53
C VAL A 62 -10.08 -4.67 -11.18
N THR A 63 -9.22 -3.66 -11.03
CA THR A 63 -9.37 -2.34 -11.65
C THR A 63 -9.30 -2.44 -13.17
N SER A 64 -8.36 -3.22 -13.73
CA SER A 64 -8.32 -3.45 -15.18
C SER A 64 -9.56 -4.18 -15.68
N TYR A 65 -10.09 -5.15 -14.93
CA TYR A 65 -11.36 -5.80 -15.25
C TYR A 65 -12.52 -4.79 -15.27
N GLY A 66 -12.63 -3.95 -14.25
CA GLY A 66 -13.63 -2.88 -14.16
C GLY A 66 -13.54 -1.91 -15.35
N PHE A 67 -12.35 -1.43 -15.69
CA PHE A 67 -12.15 -0.55 -16.85
C PHE A 67 -12.47 -1.22 -18.18
N ARG A 68 -12.12 -2.50 -18.37
CA ARG A 68 -12.47 -3.26 -19.57
C ARG A 68 -13.98 -3.43 -19.72
N ARG A 69 -14.67 -3.76 -18.63
CA ARG A 69 -16.14 -3.86 -18.61
C ARG A 69 -16.81 -2.51 -18.87
N LEU A 70 -16.33 -1.43 -18.26
CA LEU A 70 -16.83 -0.08 -18.52
C LEU A 70 -16.63 0.31 -19.98
N LYS A 71 -15.44 0.09 -20.54
CA LYS A 71 -15.14 0.36 -21.95
C LYS A 71 -16.05 -0.45 -22.89
N TYR A 72 -16.29 -1.72 -22.59
CA TYR A 72 -17.23 -2.54 -23.35
C TYR A 72 -18.66 -1.97 -23.27
N GLN A 73 -19.15 -1.63 -22.08
CA GLN A 73 -20.49 -1.06 -21.89
C GLN A 73 -20.68 0.29 -22.60
N LEU A 74 -19.65 1.12 -22.65
CA LEU A 74 -19.67 2.44 -23.32
C LEU A 74 -19.40 2.37 -24.83
N SER A 75 -19.03 1.21 -25.36
CA SER A 75 -18.77 1.04 -26.79
C SER A 75 -20.07 1.02 -27.62
N SER A 76 -20.00 1.47 -28.87
CA SER A 76 -21.12 1.42 -29.82
C SER A 76 -21.58 -0.01 -30.10
N THR A 77 -22.82 -0.19 -30.55
CA THR A 77 -23.42 -1.51 -30.85
C THR A 77 -22.61 -2.31 -31.87
N SER A 78 -22.06 -1.66 -32.92
CA SER A 78 -21.16 -2.30 -33.89
C SER A 78 -19.88 -2.82 -33.23
N ARG A 79 -19.26 -2.00 -32.37
CA ARG A 79 -18.02 -2.32 -31.67
C ARG A 79 -18.21 -3.38 -30.58
N LYS A 80 -19.37 -3.42 -29.92
CA LYS A 80 -19.74 -4.50 -28.99
C LYS A 80 -19.86 -5.85 -29.71
N ARG A 81 -20.44 -5.89 -30.92
CA ARG A 81 -20.54 -7.12 -31.72
C ARG A 81 -19.18 -7.69 -32.09
N SER A 82 -18.22 -6.84 -32.46
CA SER A 82 -16.86 -7.30 -32.79
C SER A 82 -16.03 -7.72 -31.57
N MET A 83 -16.34 -7.21 -30.38
CA MET A 83 -15.64 -7.52 -29.12
C MET A 83 -16.34 -8.61 -28.29
N LYS A 84 -17.50 -9.12 -28.74
CA LYS A 84 -18.37 -10.02 -27.96
C LYS A 84 -17.68 -11.33 -27.60
N ASP A 85 -16.95 -11.90 -28.56
CA ASP A 85 -16.29 -13.20 -28.45
C ASP A 85 -14.83 -13.06 -27.97
N ASP A 86 -14.35 -11.83 -27.78
CA ASP A 86 -13.01 -11.57 -27.28
C ASP A 86 -12.99 -11.61 -25.75
N SER A 87 -12.39 -12.67 -25.21
CA SER A 87 -12.23 -12.89 -23.77
C SER A 87 -11.45 -11.79 -23.03
N PHE A 88 -10.59 -11.03 -23.72
CA PHE A 88 -9.86 -9.91 -23.14
C PHE A 88 -10.77 -8.68 -23.05
N PHE A 89 -11.54 -8.38 -24.09
CA PHE A 89 -12.38 -7.18 -24.13
C PHE A 89 -13.77 -7.33 -23.49
N ASN A 90 -14.31 -8.54 -23.43
CA ASN A 90 -15.58 -8.87 -22.78
C ASN A 90 -15.41 -9.99 -21.74
N PRO A 91 -14.64 -9.76 -20.66
CA PRO A 91 -14.42 -10.78 -19.65
C PRO A 91 -15.74 -11.07 -18.90
N GLN A 92 -16.23 -12.30 -18.99
CA GLN A 92 -17.46 -12.76 -18.32
C GLN A 92 -17.22 -13.13 -16.84
N HIS A 93 -15.97 -13.41 -16.48
CA HIS A 93 -15.56 -13.84 -15.15
C HIS A 93 -14.37 -13.03 -14.65
N VAL A 94 -14.30 -12.84 -13.33
CA VAL A 94 -13.15 -12.22 -12.67
C VAL A 94 -11.99 -13.22 -12.73
N LYS A 95 -10.79 -12.74 -13.08
CA LYS A 95 -9.62 -13.57 -13.43
C LYS A 95 -9.10 -14.44 -12.26
N LYS A 96 -9.39 -14.06 -11.01
CA LYS A 96 -9.12 -14.83 -9.78
C LYS A 96 -10.21 -14.55 -8.75
N GLU A 97 -10.71 -15.59 -8.08
CA GLU A 97 -11.76 -15.45 -7.05
C GLU A 97 -11.19 -15.07 -5.67
N HIS A 98 -9.93 -15.41 -5.38
CA HIS A 98 -9.31 -15.20 -4.08
C HIS A 98 -7.92 -14.58 -4.25
N TYR A 99 -7.74 -13.36 -3.76
CA TYR A 99 -6.42 -12.75 -3.58
C TYR A 99 -5.98 -13.04 -2.15
N MET A 100 -4.92 -13.84 -1.97
CA MET A 100 -4.36 -14.09 -0.64
C MET A 100 -3.57 -12.87 -0.19
N ILE A 101 -4.21 -12.04 0.64
CA ILE A 101 -3.54 -10.95 1.34
C ILE A 101 -2.64 -11.57 2.40
N SER A 102 -1.36 -11.26 2.37
CA SER A 102 -0.48 -11.58 3.49
C SER A 102 -0.91 -10.75 4.71
N SER A 103 -1.40 -11.41 5.77
CA SER A 103 -2.02 -10.75 6.94
C SER A 103 -1.11 -9.76 7.69
N TRP A 104 0.18 -9.67 7.33
CA TRP A 104 1.16 -8.76 7.92
C TRP A 104 1.32 -7.43 7.15
N VAL A 105 0.94 -7.38 5.86
CA VAL A 105 1.19 -6.20 5.00
C VAL A 105 0.29 -5.04 5.41
N PHE A 106 -1.00 -5.29 5.57
CA PHE A 106 -1.97 -4.25 5.92
C PHE A 106 -1.70 -3.60 7.30
N PRO A 107 -1.45 -4.35 8.39
CA PRO A 107 -1.06 -3.76 9.67
C PRO A 107 0.21 -2.90 9.59
N ASN A 108 1.22 -3.38 8.85
CA ASN A 108 2.46 -2.64 8.63
C ASN A 108 2.20 -1.33 7.88
N LEU A 109 1.41 -1.37 6.81
CA LEU A 109 1.09 -0.18 6.01
C LEU A 109 0.40 0.89 6.87
N LEU A 110 -0.55 0.48 7.72
CA LEU A 110 -1.28 1.40 8.59
C LEU A 110 -0.36 2.09 9.61
N ILE A 111 0.58 1.34 10.21
CA ILE A 111 1.59 1.91 11.13
C ILE A 111 2.43 2.96 10.42
N HIS A 112 2.94 2.66 9.23
CA HIS A 112 3.81 3.57 8.50
C HIS A 112 3.06 4.81 8.00
N LEU A 113 1.78 4.66 7.62
CA LEU A 113 0.92 5.81 7.32
C LEU A 113 0.77 6.73 8.53
N LEU A 114 0.48 6.17 9.70
CA LEU A 114 0.34 6.95 10.94
C LEU A 114 1.67 7.63 11.33
N LEU A 115 2.80 6.94 11.20
CA LEU A 115 4.12 7.52 11.46
C LEU A 115 4.42 8.72 10.55
N VAL A 116 4.14 8.60 9.25
CA VAL A 116 4.28 9.70 8.29
C VAL A 116 3.42 10.89 8.69
N LEU A 117 2.14 10.67 9.03
CA LEU A 117 1.24 11.76 9.45
C LEU A 117 1.70 12.42 10.75
N ILE A 118 2.08 11.62 11.76
CA ILE A 118 2.53 12.14 13.06
C ILE A 118 3.82 12.94 12.91
N THR A 119 4.79 12.45 12.13
CA THR A 119 6.05 13.17 11.91
C THR A 119 5.85 14.48 11.15
N ILE A 120 4.93 14.54 10.19
CA ILE A 120 4.51 15.79 9.54
C ILE A 120 3.91 16.76 10.57
N ILE A 121 2.95 16.28 11.38
CA ILE A 121 2.30 17.12 12.41
C ILE A 121 3.33 17.66 13.39
N ILE A 122 4.24 16.82 13.88
CA ILE A 122 5.33 17.25 14.77
C ILE A 122 6.18 18.30 14.06
N SER A 123 6.61 18.05 12.82
CA SER A 123 7.44 18.98 12.06
C SER A 123 6.81 20.36 11.84
N PHE A 124 5.48 20.48 11.79
CA PHE A 124 4.79 21.78 11.70
C PHE A 124 4.71 22.52 13.04
N ASN A 125 4.91 21.83 14.16
CA ASN A 125 4.84 22.39 15.51
C ASN A 125 6.22 22.61 16.15
N MET A 126 7.31 22.32 15.43
CA MET A 126 8.69 22.58 15.86
C MET A 126 9.26 23.78 15.11
#